data_AF-A0A6G6KC40-F1
#
_entry.id   AF-A0A6G6KC40-F1
#
_cell.length_a   1.000
_cell.length_b   1.000
_cell.length_c   1.000
_cell.angle_alpha   90.00
_cell.angle_beta   90.00
_cell.angle_gamma   90.00
#
_symmetry.space_group_name_H-M   'P 1'
#
loop_
_entity.id
_entity.type
_entity.pdbx_description
1 polymer ?
#
loop_
_entity_poly.entity_id
_entity_poly.type
_entity_poly.pdbx_seq_one_letter_code
_entity_poly.pdbx_strand_id
1 'polypeptide(L)'
;MELVLPLSHRNWTRRSVLGMCVAGLGLPACAAMKDSTAAYGAKVTYAKGTAIHFPDFDLTYLGSRKEPSKVYPRGFTYEDFRVSKGSRSTTVSWTGGTGLVVPCAFKFDGQKYQLMLAFGGPGVKLKNNELIVAKV
;
A
#
# COMPACT_ATOMS: atom_id res chain seq x y z
N MET A 1 72.28 -25.69 -22.13
CA MET A 1 72.38 -25.85 -20.66
C MET A 1 70.94 -25.95 -20.17
N GLU A 2 70.23 -27.08 -20.30
CA GLU A 2 70.49 -28.41 -19.69
C GLU A 2 70.89 -28.28 -18.22
N LEU A 3 70.31 -28.93 -17.22
CA LEU A 3 69.28 -29.97 -17.03
C LEU A 3 68.90 -29.83 -15.53
N VAL A 4 67.77 -30.34 -15.02
CA VAL A 4 67.69 -31.63 -14.30
C VAL A 4 66.22 -32.01 -14.12
N LEU A 5 65.88 -33.24 -14.55
CA LEU A 5 64.64 -34.00 -14.35
C LEU A 5 64.58 -34.60 -12.92
N PRO A 6 63.45 -35.13 -12.39
CA PRO A 6 63.06 -36.51 -12.75
C PRO A 6 61.53 -36.85 -12.74
N LEU A 7 61.18 -37.74 -13.67
CA LEU A 7 60.37 -38.98 -13.54
C LEU A 7 59.32 -39.09 -12.41
N SER A 8 58.08 -39.44 -12.77
CA SER A 8 57.39 -40.59 -12.15
C SER A 8 56.05 -40.91 -12.85
N HIS A 9 55.94 -42.13 -13.39
CA HIS A 9 54.84 -43.10 -13.21
C HIS A 9 53.43 -42.56 -12.87
N ARG A 10 52.27 -43.05 -13.34
CA ARG A 10 51.82 -44.35 -13.86
C ARG A 10 50.29 -44.34 -13.73
N ASN A 11 49.60 -44.88 -14.73
CA ASN A 11 48.27 -45.54 -14.72
C ASN A 11 47.04 -44.76 -14.19
N TRP A 12 46.05 -44.49 -15.05
CA TRP A 12 44.91 -45.39 -15.34
C TRP A 12 44.09 -45.75 -14.09
N THR A 13 42.92 -45.14 -13.92
CA THR A 13 41.66 -45.87 -13.67
C THR A 13 40.45 -44.94 -13.74
N ARG A 14 39.45 -45.45 -14.44
CA ARG A 14 38.08 -44.97 -14.56
C ARG A 14 37.46 -44.71 -13.20
N ARG A 15 36.60 -43.68 -13.13
CA ARG A 15 35.34 -43.72 -12.37
C ARG A 15 34.40 -42.64 -12.90
N SER A 16 33.55 -43.05 -13.82
CA SER A 16 32.31 -42.34 -14.12
C SER A 16 31.43 -42.33 -12.88
N VAL A 17 30.93 -41.16 -12.48
CA VAL A 17 29.76 -41.05 -11.60
C VAL A 17 28.82 -40.06 -12.26
N LEU A 18 27.69 -40.59 -12.73
CA LEU A 18 26.52 -39.84 -13.19
C LEU A 18 26.06 -38.90 -12.06
N GLY A 19 26.08 -37.59 -12.31
CA GLY A 19 25.42 -36.59 -11.47
C GLY A 19 23.99 -36.35 -11.98
N MET A 20 23.01 -36.89 -11.26
CA MET A 20 21.57 -36.75 -11.48
C MET A 20 21.12 -35.33 -11.07
N CYS A 21 20.87 -34.46 -12.05
CA CYS A 21 20.28 -33.13 -11.81
C CYS A 21 18.77 -33.26 -11.56
N VAL A 22 18.35 -33.14 -10.30
CA VAL A 22 16.94 -32.96 -9.93
C VAL A 22 16.54 -31.52 -10.25
N ALA A 23 15.76 -31.32 -11.30
CA ALA A 23 15.12 -30.05 -11.60
C ALA A 23 13.93 -29.83 -10.64
N GLY A 24 14.15 -29.05 -9.58
CA GLY A 24 13.09 -28.62 -8.67
C GLY A 24 12.21 -27.55 -9.32
N LEU A 25 10.96 -27.91 -9.61
CA LEU A 25 9.89 -26.97 -9.98
C LEU A 25 9.50 -26.17 -8.73
N GLY A 26 10.14 -25.01 -8.54
CA GLY A 26 9.72 -24.03 -7.53
C GLY A 26 8.44 -23.34 -7.96
N LEU A 27 7.30 -23.73 -7.39
CA LEU A 27 6.06 -22.96 -7.48
C LEU A 27 6.26 -21.62 -6.76
N PRO A 28 6.01 -20.46 -7.38
CA PRO A 28 6.03 -19.19 -6.67
C PRO A 28 4.88 -19.19 -5.67
N ALA A 29 5.22 -19.25 -4.38
CA ALA A 29 4.26 -19.11 -3.30
C ALA A 29 3.60 -17.73 -3.39
N CYS A 30 2.34 -17.68 -3.84
CA CYS A 30 1.46 -16.56 -3.56
C CYS A 30 1.31 -16.48 -2.04
N ALA A 31 2.06 -15.60 -1.39
CA ALA A 31 1.83 -15.24 -0.01
C ALA A 31 0.45 -14.57 0.06
N ALA A 32 -0.54 -15.29 0.59
CA ALA A 32 -1.81 -14.71 0.98
C ALA A 32 -1.51 -13.70 2.11
N MET A 33 -1.47 -12.41 1.79
CA MET A 33 -1.47 -11.37 2.82
C MET A 33 -2.74 -11.53 3.63
N LYS A 34 -2.59 -11.61 4.95
CA LYS A 34 -3.72 -11.59 5.87
C LYS A 34 -4.32 -10.19 5.79
N ASP A 35 -5.45 -10.05 5.10
CA ASP A 35 -6.18 -8.79 5.03
C ASP A 35 -6.61 -8.39 6.44
N SER A 36 -5.87 -7.46 7.04
CA SER A 36 -6.22 -6.90 8.34
C SER A 36 -7.26 -5.83 8.12
N THR A 37 -8.46 -6.05 8.67
CA THR A 37 -9.49 -5.01 8.74
C THR A 37 -9.05 -3.91 9.70
N ALA A 38 -9.06 -2.66 9.23
CA ALA A 38 -8.83 -1.48 10.04
C ALA A 38 -10.05 -1.19 10.94
N ALA A 39 -9.78 -0.82 12.20
CA ALA A 39 -10.81 -0.40 13.13
C ALA A 39 -11.20 1.08 12.90
N TYR A 40 -12.47 1.41 13.12
CA TYR A 40 -12.91 2.81 13.15
C TYR A 40 -12.24 3.57 14.31
N GLY A 41 -11.90 4.83 14.08
CA GLY A 41 -11.20 5.69 15.03
C GLY A 41 -9.70 5.44 15.13
N ALA A 42 -9.18 4.36 14.55
CA ALA A 42 -7.74 4.08 14.53
C ALA A 42 -7.03 4.92 13.46
N LYS A 43 -5.74 5.23 13.72
CA LYS A 43 -4.85 5.80 12.71
C LYS A 43 -4.46 4.70 11.73
N VAL A 44 -4.67 4.96 10.45
CA VAL A 44 -4.35 4.01 9.38
C VAL A 44 -3.46 4.69 8.36
N THR A 45 -2.43 3.99 7.90
CA THR A 45 -1.58 4.47 6.80
C THR A 45 -2.27 4.18 5.47
N TYR A 46 -2.22 5.12 4.54
CA TYR A 46 -2.75 4.96 3.18
C TYR A 46 -1.66 5.21 2.13
N ALA A 47 -1.84 4.57 0.97
CA ALA A 47 -1.02 4.76 -0.21
C ALA A 47 -1.91 4.72 -1.46
N LYS A 48 -1.46 5.35 -2.55
CA LYS A 48 -2.25 5.43 -3.78
C LYS A 48 -2.49 4.04 -4.36
N GLY A 49 -3.76 3.73 -4.64
CA GLY A 49 -4.17 2.44 -5.21
C GLY A 49 -4.18 1.27 -4.22
N THR A 50 -3.76 1.47 -2.97
CA THR A 50 -3.84 0.44 -1.93
C THR A 50 -5.18 0.55 -1.21
N ALA A 51 -5.91 -0.57 -1.16
CA ALA A 51 -7.16 -0.66 -0.41
C ALA A 51 -6.88 -0.78 1.09
N ILE A 52 -7.66 -0.05 1.88
CA ILE A 52 -7.77 -0.21 3.32
C ILE A 52 -9.13 -0.83 3.60
N HIS A 53 -9.12 -2.02 4.18
CA HIS A 53 -10.33 -2.76 4.48
C HIS A 53 -10.94 -2.25 5.79
N PHE A 54 -12.13 -1.66 5.75
CA PHE A 54 -12.96 -1.42 6.93
C PHE A 54 -14.10 -2.46 6.99
N PRO A 55 -14.74 -2.67 8.15
CA PRO A 55 -15.83 -3.65 8.26
C PRO A 55 -16.97 -3.42 7.26
N ASP A 56 -17.26 -2.16 6.95
CA ASP A 56 -18.40 -1.81 6.09
C ASP A 56 -18.02 -1.61 4.61
N PHE A 57 -16.76 -1.30 4.29
CA PHE A 57 -16.30 -0.94 2.93
C PHE A 57 -14.77 -0.98 2.81
N ASP A 58 -14.28 -0.95 1.57
CA ASP A 58 -12.88 -0.66 1.26
C ASP A 58 -12.70 0.83 0.95
N LEU A 59 -11.61 1.40 1.46
CA LEU A 59 -11.19 2.77 1.18
C LEU A 59 -9.89 2.76 0.38
N THR A 60 -9.89 3.32 -0.83
CA THR A 60 -8.69 3.39 -1.68
C THR A 60 -8.36 4.82 -2.02
N TYR A 61 -7.12 5.25 -1.75
CA TYR A 61 -6.67 6.58 -2.17
C TYR A 61 -6.45 6.64 -3.68
N LEU A 62 -7.13 7.57 -4.36
CA LEU A 62 -7.08 7.74 -5.81
C LEU A 62 -6.01 8.76 -6.25
N GLY A 63 -5.56 9.61 -5.35
CA GLY A 63 -4.61 10.69 -5.64
C GLY A 63 -5.16 12.05 -5.26
N SER A 64 -4.38 13.08 -5.57
CA SER A 64 -4.77 14.47 -5.36
C SER A 64 -5.11 15.17 -6.68
N ARG A 65 -6.03 16.14 -6.61
CA ARG A 65 -6.36 17.04 -7.72
C ARG A 65 -6.38 18.49 -7.26
N LYS A 66 -5.96 19.39 -8.16
CA LYS A 66 -6.08 20.83 -7.96
C LYS A 66 -7.36 21.34 -8.60
N GLU A 67 -8.10 22.17 -7.87
CA GLU A 67 -9.29 22.83 -8.37
C GLU A 67 -9.09 24.35 -8.27
N PRO A 68 -9.20 25.09 -9.39
CA PRO A 68 -9.06 26.54 -9.36
C PRO A 68 -10.22 27.19 -8.62
N SER A 69 -9.97 28.34 -8.00
CA SER A 69 -11.01 29.16 -7.38
C SER A 69 -10.88 30.60 -7.84
N LYS A 70 -12.02 31.23 -8.13
CA LYS A 70 -12.06 32.68 -8.43
C LYS A 70 -11.74 33.53 -7.20
N VAL A 71 -12.03 33.01 -6.01
CA VAL A 71 -11.87 33.72 -4.73
C VAL A 71 -10.49 33.46 -4.12
N TYR A 72 -9.94 32.25 -4.32
CA TYR A 72 -8.64 31.86 -3.80
C TYR A 72 -7.68 31.59 -4.96
N PRO A 73 -6.76 32.51 -5.30
CA PRO A 73 -5.86 32.37 -6.46
C PRO A 73 -4.99 31.11 -6.47
N ARG A 74 -4.74 30.53 -5.29
CA ARG A 74 -3.99 29.26 -5.15
C ARG A 74 -4.84 28.02 -5.45
N GLY A 75 -6.16 28.18 -5.58
CA GLY A 75 -7.11 27.08 -5.69
C GLY A 75 -7.16 26.22 -4.43
N PHE A 76 -7.71 25.02 -4.59
CA PHE A 76 -7.79 24.00 -3.55
C PHE A 76 -7.11 22.72 -4.02
N THR A 77 -6.51 22.00 -3.08
CA THR A 77 -6.10 20.61 -3.30
C THR A 77 -7.14 19.71 -2.66
N TYR A 78 -7.64 18.76 -3.43
CA TYR A 78 -8.53 17.71 -2.97
C TYR A 78 -7.79 16.39 -2.98
N GLU A 79 -7.91 15.65 -1.89
CA GLU A 79 -7.45 14.29 -1.72
C GLU A 79 -8.63 13.35 -1.95
N ASP A 80 -8.60 12.59 -3.05
CA ASP A 80 -9.73 11.78 -3.49
C ASP A 80 -9.57 10.33 -3.03
N PHE A 81 -10.64 9.79 -2.45
CA PHE A 81 -10.72 8.41 -2.01
C PHE A 81 -11.93 7.73 -2.62
N ARG A 82 -11.77 6.49 -3.07
CA ARG A 82 -12.88 5.62 -3.43
C ARG A 82 -13.32 4.85 -2.20
N VAL A 83 -14.61 4.91 -1.90
CA VAL A 83 -15.29 4.00 -0.99
C VAL A 83 -16.01 2.95 -1.83
N SER A 84 -15.81 1.66 -1.53
CA SER A 84 -16.43 0.59 -2.32
C SER A 84 -16.79 -0.64 -1.50
N LYS A 85 -17.82 -1.37 -1.95
CA LYS A 85 -18.21 -2.69 -1.45
C LYS A 85 -18.94 -3.45 -2.55
N GLY A 86 -18.35 -4.55 -3.02
CA GLY A 86 -18.87 -5.28 -4.18
C GLY A 86 -18.96 -4.36 -5.41
N SER A 87 -20.12 -4.28 -6.05
CA SER A 87 -20.37 -3.41 -7.21
C SER A 87 -20.67 -1.94 -6.87
N ARG A 88 -20.87 -1.60 -5.58
CA ARG A 88 -21.19 -0.24 -5.15
C ARG A 88 -19.91 0.55 -4.91
N SER A 89 -19.87 1.79 -5.41
CA SER A 89 -18.74 2.68 -5.18
C SER A 89 -19.15 4.16 -5.21
N THR A 90 -18.46 4.98 -4.44
CA THR A 90 -18.55 6.45 -4.49
C THR A 90 -17.17 7.06 -4.22
N THR A 91 -16.96 8.30 -4.66
CA THR A 91 -15.74 9.06 -4.36
C THR A 91 -16.02 10.05 -3.24
N VAL A 92 -15.11 10.12 -2.27
CA VAL A 92 -15.07 11.12 -1.21
C VAL A 92 -13.84 11.99 -1.43
N SER A 93 -14.04 13.30 -1.54
CA SER A 93 -12.97 14.28 -1.74
C SER A 93 -12.76 15.07 -0.45
N TRP A 94 -11.58 14.96 0.15
CA TRP A 94 -11.20 15.73 1.32
C TRP A 94 -10.36 16.94 0.93
N THR A 95 -10.55 18.10 1.57
CA THR A 95 -9.68 19.27 1.36
C THR A 95 -9.36 19.93 2.69
N GLY A 96 -8.14 20.45 2.83
CA GLY A 96 -7.74 21.29 3.97
C GLY A 96 -8.41 22.67 3.95
N GLY A 97 -9.20 22.97 2.92
CA GLY A 97 -9.98 24.19 2.79
C GLY A 97 -9.10 25.43 2.85
N THR A 98 -9.56 26.44 3.58
CA THR A 98 -8.90 27.74 3.74
C THR A 98 -7.99 27.80 4.97
N GLY A 99 -7.56 26.65 5.49
CA GLY A 99 -6.75 26.55 6.71
C GLY A 99 -7.50 26.09 7.96
N LEU A 100 -8.81 25.89 7.87
CA LEU A 100 -9.59 25.18 8.90
C LEU A 100 -9.71 23.71 8.49
N VAL A 101 -9.01 22.84 9.22
CA VAL A 101 -9.01 21.40 8.97
C VAL A 101 -10.09 20.74 9.81
N VAL A 102 -11.09 20.16 9.14
CA VAL A 102 -12.21 19.43 9.75
C VAL A 102 -12.41 18.06 9.11
N PRO A 103 -13.04 17.10 9.81
CA PRO A 103 -13.43 15.84 9.20
C PRO A 103 -14.42 16.06 8.04
N CYS A 104 -14.22 15.37 6.93
CA CYS A 104 -15.16 15.32 5.81
C CYS A 104 -16.23 14.26 6.09
N ALA A 105 -17.48 14.68 6.22
CA ALA A 105 -18.60 13.76 6.38
C ALA A 105 -18.99 13.11 5.04
N PHE A 106 -19.28 11.81 5.06
CA PHE A 106 -19.81 11.10 3.91
C PHE A 106 -20.82 10.03 4.32
N LYS A 107 -21.60 9.55 3.36
CA LYS A 107 -22.53 8.43 3.54
C LYS A 107 -22.15 7.28 2.64
N PHE A 108 -22.23 6.06 3.17
CA PHE A 108 -22.08 4.85 2.38
C PHE A 108 -23.00 3.78 2.94
N ASP A 109 -23.76 3.10 2.07
CA ASP A 109 -24.71 2.06 2.45
C ASP A 109 -25.70 2.47 3.57
N GLY A 110 -26.19 3.71 3.52
CA GLY A 110 -27.12 4.27 4.52
C GLY A 110 -26.48 4.72 5.84
N GLN A 111 -25.21 4.40 6.07
CA GLN A 111 -24.46 4.77 7.28
C GLN A 111 -23.68 6.08 7.08
N LYS A 112 -23.45 6.81 8.18
CA LYS A 112 -22.68 8.06 8.19
C LYS A 112 -21.29 7.83 8.72
N TYR A 113 -20.32 8.46 8.07
CA TYR A 113 -18.92 8.37 8.43
C TYR A 113 -18.25 9.74 8.34
N GLN A 114 -17.08 9.85 8.95
CA GLN A 114 -16.18 10.99 8.84
C GLN A 114 -14.79 10.52 8.43
N LEU A 115 -14.20 11.19 7.45
CA LEU A 115 -12.83 11.01 7.01
C LEU A 115 -11.99 12.21 7.46
N MET A 116 -10.92 11.94 8.20
CA MET A 116 -9.97 12.97 8.64
C MET A 116 -8.57 12.68 8.11
N LEU A 117 -7.99 13.67 7.45
CA LEU A 117 -6.57 13.70 7.06
C LEU A 117 -5.82 14.72 7.94
N ALA A 118 -4.52 14.88 7.69
CA ALA A 118 -3.56 15.85 8.25
C ALA A 118 -4.12 17.01 9.11
N PHE A 119 -3.43 17.35 10.21
CA PHE A 119 -3.80 18.40 11.19
C PHE A 119 -5.22 18.21 11.76
N GLY A 120 -5.52 17.02 12.28
CA GLY A 120 -6.71 16.83 13.12
C GLY A 120 -6.75 17.89 14.21
N GLY A 121 -7.95 18.40 14.50
CA GLY A 121 -8.20 19.38 15.55
C GLY A 121 -7.62 19.00 16.93
N PRO A 122 -7.82 19.83 17.97
CA PRO A 122 -7.07 19.74 19.22
C PRO A 122 -7.02 18.31 19.78
N GLY A 123 -5.83 17.68 19.71
CA GLY A 123 -5.54 16.39 20.35
C GLY A 123 -4.94 15.29 19.47
N VAL A 124 -5.07 15.30 18.12
CA VAL A 124 -4.59 14.18 17.28
C VAL A 124 -3.74 14.64 16.08
N LYS A 125 -2.43 14.39 16.16
CA LYS A 125 -1.49 14.59 15.05
C LYS A 125 -1.46 13.36 14.12
N LEU A 126 -1.74 13.58 12.84
CA LEU A 126 -1.61 12.60 11.75
C LEU A 126 -0.41 12.93 10.87
N LYS A 127 0.31 11.92 10.39
CA LYS A 127 1.29 12.09 9.31
C LYS A 127 0.57 12.33 7.98
N ASN A 128 1.31 12.79 6.97
CA ASN A 128 0.76 13.08 5.64
C ASN A 128 0.07 11.87 5.00
N ASN A 129 0.55 10.65 5.29
CA ASN A 129 0.01 9.39 4.79
C ASN A 129 -0.84 8.65 5.83
N GLU A 130 -1.30 9.33 6.88
CA GLU A 130 -2.19 8.74 7.88
C GLU A 130 -3.58 9.38 7.78
N LEU A 131 -4.61 8.56 7.99
CA LEU A 131 -6.00 8.98 8.05
C LEU A 131 -6.71 8.33 9.23
N ILE A 132 -7.87 8.88 9.59
CA ILE A 132 -8.84 8.27 10.50
C ILE A 132 -10.19 8.24 9.80
N VAL A 133 -10.87 7.10 9.88
CA VAL A 133 -12.30 6.99 9.56
C VAL A 133 -13.06 6.74 10.86
N ALA A 134 -14.06 7.56 11.14
CA ALA A 134 -14.99 7.37 12.26
C ALA A 134 -16.40 7.07 11.74
N LYS A 135 -17.12 6.19 12.44
CA LYS A 135 -18.55 5.96 12.25
C LYS A 135 -19.32 6.93 13.15
N VAL A 136 -20.36 7.57 12.62
CA VAL A 136 -21.15 8.62 13.31
C VAL A 136 -22.53 8.09 13.69
#